data_AF-A0A420MVK5-F1
#
_entry.id   AF-A0A420MVK5-F1
#
_cell.length_a   1.000
_cell.length_b   1.000
_cell.length_c   1.000
_cell.angle_alpha   90.00
_cell.angle_beta   90.00
_cell.angle_gamma   90.00
#
_symmetry.space_group_name_H-M   'P 1'
#
loop_
_entity.id
_entity.type
_entity.pdbx_description
1 polymer ?
#
loop_
_entity_poly.entity_id
_entity_poly.type
_entity_poly.pdbx_seq_one_letter_code
_entity_poly.pdbx_strand_id
1 'polypeptide(L)'
;MPSSADKVNGIIQSNEPLPLTVDELTKHWFTWILNKHVQNVQVIETIHGTASEISIKLMFENDTDDSASNVCVKGGFNPDNRESLPFLYAIYRLEAEFYYYLAPRLKIPLPPVSDAVVGLLTPEEWDQRFAPGARPPVPKFMEDRERMTAAFKALWASDSKMKCIVHGDAQIGNTFISPTGEPGFLDWQVNHAASALHDVAYFIGGSMLIQDRHAHEKDLLQSYLSALKHTGGPKLGIEDVWEDSRQ
;
A
#
# COMPACT_ATOMS: atom_id res chain seq x y z
N MET A 1 -30.43 -0.69 4.03
CA MET A 1 -28.97 -0.47 3.98
C MET A 1 -28.69 0.10 2.61
N PRO A 2 -28.23 1.36 2.46
CA PRO A 2 -28.03 1.95 1.15
C PRO A 2 -26.93 1.19 0.41
N SER A 3 -27.21 0.85 -0.84
CA SER A 3 -26.29 0.24 -1.80
C SER A 3 -25.04 1.11 -1.96
N SER A 4 -23.86 0.51 -1.86
CA SER A 4 -22.55 1.15 -2.04
C SER A 4 -22.24 1.54 -3.50
N ALA A 5 -23.25 1.66 -4.36
CA ALA A 5 -23.11 1.81 -5.81
C ALA A 5 -22.81 3.25 -6.28
N ASP A 6 -23.00 4.26 -5.43
CA ASP A 6 -22.88 5.68 -5.84
C ASP A 6 -21.77 6.43 -5.10
N LYS A 7 -20.62 5.79 -4.84
CA LYS A 7 -19.39 6.56 -4.58
C LYS A 7 -18.91 7.08 -5.93
N VAL A 8 -18.93 8.41 -6.10
CA VAL A 8 -18.38 9.09 -7.27
C VAL A 8 -16.89 8.76 -7.34
N ASN A 9 -16.54 7.73 -8.10
CA ASN A 9 -15.15 7.48 -8.46
C ASN A 9 -14.76 8.60 -9.44
N GLY A 10 -13.86 9.51 -9.04
CA GLY A 10 -13.44 10.64 -9.87
C GLY A 10 -12.85 10.22 -11.23
N ILE A 11 -12.81 11.11 -12.22
CA ILE A 11 -12.36 10.72 -13.58
C ILE A 11 -10.86 10.42 -13.57
N ILE A 12 -10.49 9.13 -13.64
CA ILE A 12 -9.08 8.71 -13.57
C ILE A 12 -8.26 9.13 -14.80
N GLN A 13 -8.88 9.43 -15.94
CA GLN A 13 -8.22 9.97 -17.14
C GLN A 13 -8.73 11.39 -17.42
N SER A 14 -8.54 12.28 -16.45
CA SER A 14 -8.87 13.71 -16.62
C SER A 14 -7.85 14.41 -17.52
N ASN A 15 -8.32 15.39 -18.30
CA ASN A 15 -7.44 16.32 -19.02
C ASN A 15 -6.96 17.47 -18.11
N GLU A 16 -7.53 17.61 -16.92
CA GLU A 16 -7.10 18.61 -15.93
C GLU A 16 -5.77 18.17 -15.29
N PRO A 17 -4.77 19.06 -15.20
CA PRO A 17 -3.49 18.73 -14.58
C PRO A 17 -3.66 18.44 -13.09
N LEU A 18 -2.97 17.41 -12.62
CA LEU A 18 -2.87 17.12 -11.18
C LEU A 18 -1.84 18.06 -10.52
N PRO A 19 -2.04 18.46 -9.25
CA PRO A 19 -1.05 19.20 -8.49
C PRO A 19 0.28 18.45 -8.43
N LEU A 20 1.38 19.15 -8.69
CA LEU A 20 2.75 18.62 -8.72
C LEU A 20 3.62 19.16 -7.58
N THR A 21 3.10 20.12 -6.83
CA THR A 21 3.74 20.74 -5.66
C THR A 21 2.73 20.88 -4.53
N VAL A 22 3.22 21.04 -3.30
CA VAL A 22 2.35 21.22 -2.12
C VAL A 22 1.53 22.52 -2.23
N ASP A 23 2.11 23.58 -2.79
CA ASP A 23 1.44 24.88 -2.96
C ASP A 23 0.26 24.84 -3.94
N GLU A 24 0.24 23.85 -4.84
CA GLU A 24 -0.87 23.63 -5.77
C GLU A 24 -2.07 22.91 -5.13
N LEU A 25 -1.94 22.40 -3.90
CA LEU A 25 -3.03 21.83 -3.10
C LEU A 25 -3.93 22.93 -2.52
N THR A 26 -4.53 23.72 -3.42
CA THR A 26 -5.29 24.92 -3.07
C THR A 26 -6.73 24.61 -2.65
N LYS A 27 -7.37 25.58 -1.98
CA LYS A 27 -8.82 25.52 -1.70
C LYS A 27 -9.68 25.31 -2.95
N HIS A 28 -9.26 25.87 -4.08
CA HIS A 28 -9.97 25.73 -5.35
C HIS A 28 -9.88 24.27 -5.84
N TRP A 29 -8.69 23.68 -5.80
CA TRP A 29 -8.47 22.30 -6.17
C TRP A 29 -9.29 21.34 -5.29
N PHE A 30 -9.22 21.48 -3.97
CA PHE A 30 -10.03 20.66 -3.05
C PHE A 30 -11.53 20.86 -3.25
N THR A 31 -11.99 22.09 -3.47
CA THR A 31 -13.40 22.36 -3.74
C THR A 31 -13.89 21.61 -4.97
N TRP A 32 -13.05 21.58 -6.01
CA TRP A 32 -13.33 20.87 -7.24
C TRP A 32 -13.35 19.34 -7.05
N ILE A 33 -12.30 18.74 -6.47
CA ILE A 33 -12.21 17.28 -6.34
C ILE A 33 -13.21 16.69 -5.33
N LEU A 34 -13.56 17.43 -4.28
CA LEU A 34 -14.52 16.97 -3.26
C LEU A 34 -15.96 17.35 -3.60
N ASN A 35 -16.17 18.21 -4.60
CA ASN A 35 -17.47 18.82 -4.89
C ASN A 35 -18.13 19.42 -3.63
N LYS A 36 -17.32 20.06 -2.77
CA LYS A 36 -17.71 20.70 -1.51
C LYS A 36 -16.97 22.03 -1.35
N HIS A 37 -17.63 23.10 -0.93
CA HIS A 37 -16.99 24.42 -0.81
C HIS A 37 -15.96 24.46 0.34
N VAL A 38 -14.67 24.52 0.00
CA VAL A 38 -13.57 24.62 0.97
C VAL A 38 -13.22 26.09 1.20
N GLN A 39 -13.36 26.54 2.45
CA GLN A 39 -12.99 27.90 2.84
C GLN A 39 -11.49 28.06 3.01
N ASN A 40 -10.85 27.10 3.68
CA ASN A 40 -9.42 27.13 3.95
C ASN A 40 -8.79 25.74 3.91
N VAL A 41 -7.51 25.74 3.55
CA VAL A 41 -6.64 24.57 3.52
C VAL A 41 -5.44 24.89 4.39
N GLN A 42 -5.15 24.03 5.35
CA GLN A 42 -3.98 24.12 6.20
C GLN A 42 -3.15 22.86 6.03
N VAL A 43 -1.94 22.99 5.48
CA VAL A 43 -0.95 21.90 5.51
C VAL A 43 -0.45 21.78 6.95
N ILE A 44 -0.61 20.59 7.52
CA ILE A 44 -0.16 20.26 8.88
C ILE A 44 1.25 19.71 8.83
N GLU A 45 1.48 18.78 7.91
CA GLU A 45 2.75 18.06 7.80
C GLU A 45 2.99 17.61 6.36
N THR A 46 4.26 17.60 5.96
CA THR A 46 4.73 17.12 4.67
C THR A 46 5.84 16.11 4.90
N ILE A 47 5.61 14.88 4.46
CA ILE A 47 6.60 13.80 4.51
C ILE A 47 6.97 13.45 3.08
N HIS A 48 8.27 13.40 2.80
CA HIS A 48 8.78 13.01 1.48
C HIS A 48 9.44 11.63 1.56
N GLY A 49 8.84 10.66 0.87
CA GLY A 49 9.40 9.32 0.63
C GLY A 49 9.38 8.99 -0.86
N THR A 50 9.13 7.71 -1.18
CA THR A 50 8.88 7.26 -2.57
C THR A 50 7.72 8.04 -3.18
N ALA A 51 6.61 8.19 -2.44
CA ALA A 51 5.61 9.23 -2.66
C ALA A 51 5.71 10.26 -1.52
N SER A 52 5.23 11.47 -1.77
CA SER A 52 5.02 12.45 -0.70
C SER A 52 3.65 12.22 -0.06
N GLU A 53 3.57 12.37 1.26
CA GLU A 53 2.35 12.30 2.05
C GLU A 53 2.12 13.66 2.71
N ILE A 54 1.02 14.33 2.33
CA ILE A 54 0.70 15.68 2.81
C ILE A 54 -0.53 15.60 3.71
N SER A 55 -0.33 15.80 5.01
CA SER A 55 -1.41 15.88 5.99
C SER A 55 -2.03 17.27 5.94
N ILE A 56 -3.33 17.34 5.70
CA ILE A 56 -4.06 18.58 5.43
C ILE A 56 -5.30 18.63 6.29
N LYS A 57 -5.50 19.80 6.91
CA LYS A 57 -6.76 20.17 7.54
C LYS A 57 -7.57 21.08 6.62
N LEU A 58 -8.75 20.61 6.22
CA LEU A 58 -9.74 21.35 5.43
C LEU A 58 -10.76 21.99 6.37
N MET A 59 -11.19 23.21 6.03
CA MET A 59 -12.29 23.91 6.71
C MET A 59 -13.39 24.24 5.70
N PHE A 60 -14.62 23.85 6.02
CA PHE A 60 -15.81 24.02 5.19
C PHE A 60 -16.72 25.12 5.76
N GLU A 61 -17.51 25.76 4.89
CA GLU A 61 -18.47 26.78 5.30
C GLU A 61 -19.73 26.13 5.88
N ASN A 62 -20.01 26.37 7.17
CA ASN A 62 -21.23 25.91 7.88
C ASN A 62 -21.44 24.38 7.98
N ASP A 63 -20.38 23.57 7.99
CA ASP A 63 -20.56 22.11 8.05
C ASP A 63 -20.56 21.60 9.50
N THR A 64 -21.62 20.88 9.87
CA THR A 64 -21.66 20.06 11.10
C THR A 64 -21.03 18.68 10.90
N ASP A 65 -20.60 18.37 9.66
CA ASP A 65 -19.98 17.11 9.26
C ASP A 65 -18.46 17.26 9.09
N ASP A 66 -17.73 16.94 10.15
CA ASP A 66 -16.26 17.00 10.21
C ASP A 66 -15.55 15.78 9.57
N SER A 67 -16.29 14.87 8.92
CA SER A 67 -15.75 13.58 8.48
C SER A 67 -14.67 13.69 7.39
N ALA A 68 -14.52 14.84 6.74
CA ALA A 68 -13.51 15.11 5.70
C ALA A 68 -12.58 16.28 6.07
N SER A 69 -12.56 16.70 7.34
CA SER A 69 -11.77 17.85 7.79
C SER A 69 -10.28 17.54 7.89
N ASN A 70 -9.90 16.27 8.06
CA ASN A 70 -8.50 15.83 8.06
C ASN A 70 -8.30 14.84 6.92
N VAL A 71 -7.44 15.20 5.96
CA VAL A 71 -7.15 14.38 4.77
C VAL A 71 -5.65 14.24 4.60
N CYS A 72 -5.23 13.10 4.05
CA CYS A 72 -3.88 12.92 3.56
C CYS A 72 -3.91 12.86 2.04
N VAL A 73 -3.10 13.69 1.38
CA VAL A 73 -2.89 13.62 -0.06
C VAL A 73 -1.54 12.97 -0.31
N LYS A 74 -1.58 11.78 -0.91
CA LYS A 74 -0.39 11.03 -1.32
C LYS A 74 -0.12 11.27 -2.81
N GLY A 75 1.11 11.61 -3.17
CA GLY A 75 1.47 11.87 -4.56
C GLY A 75 2.89 12.39 -4.78
N GLY A 76 3.23 12.68 -6.03
CA GLY A 76 4.56 13.17 -6.43
C GLY A 76 4.77 14.66 -6.19
N PHE A 77 4.77 15.13 -4.94
CA PHE A 77 4.91 16.58 -4.65
C PHE A 77 6.36 17.08 -4.57
N ASN A 78 7.35 16.17 -4.57
CA ASN A 78 8.77 16.53 -4.54
C ASN A 78 9.34 16.60 -5.96
N PRO A 79 9.77 17.79 -6.46
CA PRO A 79 10.29 17.94 -7.81
C PRO A 79 11.59 17.15 -8.06
N ASP A 80 12.47 17.06 -7.05
CA ASP A 80 13.75 16.36 -7.18
C ASP A 80 13.53 14.86 -7.40
N ASN A 81 12.59 14.25 -6.67
CA ASN A 81 12.22 12.84 -6.86
C ASN A 81 11.61 12.62 -8.25
N ARG A 82 10.78 13.56 -8.74
CA ARG A 82 10.16 13.45 -10.07
C ARG A 82 11.17 13.56 -11.21
N GLU A 83 12.20 14.40 -11.06
CA GLU A 83 13.27 14.56 -12.05
C GLU A 83 14.23 13.37 -12.03
N SER A 84 14.66 12.94 -10.84
CA SER A 84 15.68 11.89 -10.68
C SER A 84 15.12 10.46 -10.85
N LEU A 85 13.83 10.25 -10.60
CA LEU A 85 13.18 8.92 -10.61
C LEU A 85 11.87 8.96 -11.40
N PRO A 86 11.90 9.17 -12.73
CA PRO A 86 10.69 9.32 -13.54
C PRO A 86 9.77 8.07 -13.54
N PHE A 87 10.28 6.89 -13.17
CA PHE A 87 9.46 5.69 -13.04
C PHE A 87 8.42 5.78 -11.90
N LEU A 88 8.60 6.69 -10.93
CA LEU A 88 7.69 6.85 -9.80
C LEU A 88 6.28 7.27 -10.25
N TYR A 89 6.12 7.97 -11.37
CA TYR A 89 4.79 8.29 -11.90
C TYR A 89 3.96 7.04 -12.21
N ALA A 90 4.60 5.98 -12.71
CA ALA A 90 3.92 4.73 -12.98
C ALA A 90 3.45 4.06 -11.67
N ILE A 91 4.25 4.15 -10.61
CA ILE A 91 3.94 3.62 -9.27
C ILE A 91 2.75 4.39 -8.66
N TYR A 92 2.78 5.73 -8.68
CA TYR A 92 1.67 6.54 -8.18
C TYR A 92 0.36 6.25 -8.93
N ARG A 93 0.47 6.10 -10.26
CA ARG A 93 -0.66 5.77 -11.12
C ARG A 93 -1.23 4.39 -10.78
N LEU A 94 -0.36 3.41 -10.56
CA LEU A 94 -0.73 2.04 -10.25
C LEU A 94 -1.49 1.94 -8.92
N GLU A 95 -1.09 2.69 -7.89
CA GLU A 95 -1.83 2.78 -6.64
C GLU A 95 -3.22 3.41 -6.84
N ALA A 96 -3.30 4.52 -7.58
CA ALA A 96 -4.58 5.18 -7.88
C ALA A 96 -5.51 4.26 -8.68
N GLU A 97 -4.98 3.51 -9.64
CA GLU A 97 -5.74 2.54 -10.43
C GLU A 97 -6.21 1.34 -9.61
N PHE A 98 -5.42 0.88 -8.63
CA PHE A 98 -5.86 -0.13 -7.68
C PHE A 98 -7.11 0.33 -6.92
N TYR A 99 -7.07 1.51 -6.30
CA TYR A 99 -8.21 2.02 -5.53
C TYR A 99 -9.43 2.34 -6.41
N TYR A 100 -9.20 2.70 -7.67
CA TYR A 100 -10.28 3.02 -8.61
C TYR A 100 -10.95 1.78 -9.23
N TYR A 101 -10.16 0.81 -9.71
CA TYR A 101 -10.66 -0.33 -10.47
C TYR A 101 -10.81 -1.62 -9.65
N LEU A 102 -9.85 -1.89 -8.75
CA LEU A 102 -9.77 -3.17 -8.04
C LEU A 102 -10.44 -3.11 -6.68
N ALA A 103 -10.11 -2.13 -5.83
CA ALA A 103 -10.62 -2.02 -4.47
C ALA A 103 -12.15 -2.15 -4.36
N PRO A 104 -12.99 -1.52 -5.22
CA PRO A 104 -14.45 -1.66 -5.13
C PRO A 104 -14.98 -3.06 -5.44
N ARG A 105 -14.16 -3.91 -6.05
CA ARG A 105 -14.51 -5.29 -6.47
C ARG A 105 -13.99 -6.34 -5.50
N LEU A 106 -13.11 -5.97 -4.58
CA LEU A 106 -12.48 -6.88 -3.63
C LEU A 106 -13.27 -6.92 -2.31
N LYS A 107 -13.26 -8.08 -1.66
CA LYS A 107 -13.84 -8.29 -0.32
C LYS A 107 -12.73 -8.36 0.73
N ILE A 108 -11.83 -7.39 0.71
CA ILE A 108 -10.72 -7.29 1.65
C ILE A 108 -10.90 -6.04 2.51
N PRO A 109 -10.46 -6.05 3.78
CA PRO A 109 -10.45 -4.85 4.60
C PRO A 109 -9.46 -3.86 4.00
N LEU A 110 -9.99 -2.75 3.49
CA LEU A 110 -9.20 -1.58 3.09
C LEU A 110 -9.58 -0.45 4.05
N PRO A 111 -8.61 0.14 4.74
CA PRO A 111 -8.89 1.23 5.64
C PRO A 111 -9.25 2.45 4.78
N PRO A 112 -10.11 3.35 5.27
CA PRO A 112 -10.05 4.73 4.83
C PRO A 112 -8.59 5.21 4.97
N VAL A 113 -8.06 5.92 3.97
CA VAL A 113 -6.65 6.38 3.97
C VAL A 113 -6.31 7.14 5.25
N SER A 114 -7.28 7.88 5.81
CA SER A 114 -7.16 8.57 7.11
C SER A 114 -6.73 7.65 8.25
N ASP A 115 -7.32 6.45 8.34
CA ASP A 115 -7.11 5.55 9.48
C ASP A 115 -5.74 4.89 9.39
N ALA A 116 -5.30 4.55 8.17
CA ALA A 116 -3.95 4.06 7.91
C ALA A 116 -2.89 5.10 8.29
N VAL A 117 -3.06 6.35 7.85
CA VAL A 117 -2.11 7.43 8.14
C VAL A 117 -2.06 7.74 9.63
N VAL A 118 -3.20 7.84 10.31
CA VAL A 118 -3.24 8.08 11.77
C VAL A 118 -2.56 6.96 12.55
N GLY A 119 -2.70 5.70 12.13
CA GLY A 119 -1.99 4.57 12.72
C GLY A 119 -0.46 4.69 12.58
N LEU A 120 0.02 5.07 11.40
CA LEU A 120 1.45 5.26 11.12
C LEU A 120 2.06 6.46 11.88
N LEU A 121 1.25 7.47 12.19
CA LEU A 121 1.66 8.67 12.94
C LEU A 121 1.59 8.50 14.47
N THR A 122 1.22 7.31 14.98
CA THR A 122 1.31 7.07 16.42
C THR A 122 2.76 7.22 16.89
N PRO A 123 3.04 7.78 18.08
CA PRO A 123 4.41 8.02 18.53
C PRO A 123 5.31 6.77 18.48
N GLU A 124 4.75 5.61 18.80
CA GLU A 124 5.45 4.33 18.75
C GLU A 124 5.83 3.92 17.32
N GLU A 125 4.89 3.98 16.37
CA GLU A 125 5.14 3.64 14.96
C GLU A 125 6.05 4.68 14.27
N TRP A 126 5.95 5.95 14.68
CA TRP A 126 6.78 7.05 14.20
C TRP A 126 8.25 6.86 14.58
N ASP A 127 8.54 6.61 15.86
CA ASP A 127 9.90 6.45 16.35
C ASP A 127 10.59 5.22 15.73
N GLN A 128 9.85 4.13 15.50
CA GLN A 128 10.36 2.94 14.82
C GLN A 128 10.82 3.19 13.38
N ARG A 129 10.24 4.16 12.68
CA ARG A 129 10.51 4.44 11.25
C ARG A 129 11.48 5.61 11.05
N PHE A 130 11.41 6.62 11.91
CA PHE A 130 12.06 7.91 11.67
C PHE A 130 13.12 8.30 12.70
N ALA A 131 13.32 7.54 13.77
CA ALA A 131 14.39 7.85 14.73
C ALA A 131 15.79 7.74 14.07
N PRO A 132 16.79 8.53 14.52
CA PRO A 132 18.16 8.38 14.06
C PRO A 132 18.68 6.95 14.28
N GLY A 133 19.07 6.26 13.20
CA GLY A 133 19.49 4.86 13.26
C GLY A 133 18.37 3.83 13.17
N ALA A 134 17.13 4.24 12.90
CA ALA A 134 15.98 3.35 12.68
C ALA A 134 16.09 2.46 11.44
N ARG A 135 17.08 2.70 10.56
CA ARG A 135 17.32 1.82 9.41
C ARG A 135 17.80 0.46 9.92
N PRO A 136 17.07 -0.64 9.69
CA PRO A 136 17.53 -1.95 10.08
C PRO A 136 18.85 -2.28 9.37
N PRO A 137 19.79 -2.96 10.05
CA PRO A 137 21.05 -3.35 9.44
C PRO A 137 20.79 -4.29 8.26
N VAL A 138 21.31 -3.93 7.09
CA VAL A 138 21.20 -4.75 5.88
C VAL A 138 22.26 -5.85 5.94
N PRO A 139 21.91 -7.13 5.78
CA PRO A 139 22.92 -8.20 5.69
C PRO A 139 23.87 -7.94 4.53
N LYS A 140 25.19 -8.12 4.71
CA LYS A 140 26.22 -7.84 3.69
C LYS A 140 25.94 -8.45 2.31
N PHE A 141 25.33 -9.64 2.27
CA PHE A 141 25.00 -10.32 1.01
C PHE A 141 23.86 -9.64 0.21
N MET A 142 23.07 -8.78 0.86
CA MET A 142 22.03 -7.95 0.22
C MET A 142 22.60 -6.62 -0.30
N GLU A 143 23.80 -6.24 0.13
CA GLU A 143 24.51 -5.07 -0.41
C GLU A 143 25.07 -5.35 -1.83
N ASP A 144 25.14 -6.63 -2.23
CA ASP A 144 25.52 -7.04 -3.58
C ASP A 144 24.35 -6.80 -4.56
N ARG A 145 24.40 -5.66 -5.24
CA ARG A 145 23.42 -5.23 -6.24
C ARG A 145 23.22 -6.25 -7.36
N GLU A 146 24.28 -6.91 -7.84
CA GLU A 146 24.20 -7.83 -8.97
C GLU A 146 23.51 -9.11 -8.55
N ARG A 147 23.86 -9.62 -7.36
CA ARG A 147 23.18 -10.76 -6.74
C ARG A 147 21.71 -10.47 -6.50
N MET A 148 21.36 -9.31 -5.93
CA MET A 148 19.97 -8.94 -5.70
C MET A 148 19.19 -8.79 -7.01
N THR A 149 19.78 -8.15 -8.02
CA THR A 149 19.16 -8.03 -9.36
C THR A 149 18.91 -9.40 -9.98
N ALA A 150 19.88 -10.32 -9.89
CA ALA A 150 19.72 -11.68 -10.41
C ALA A 150 18.62 -12.45 -9.67
N ALA A 151 18.55 -12.32 -8.35
CA ALA A 151 17.52 -12.95 -7.53
C ALA A 151 16.11 -12.45 -7.91
N PHE A 152 15.90 -11.13 -8.00
CA PHE A 152 14.60 -10.57 -8.42
C PHE A 152 14.22 -10.99 -9.85
N LYS A 153 15.18 -11.01 -10.79
CA LYS A 153 14.91 -11.50 -12.15
C LYS A 153 14.52 -12.97 -12.18
N ALA A 154 15.16 -13.81 -11.36
CA ALA A 154 14.80 -15.22 -11.26
C ALA A 154 13.39 -15.39 -10.65
N LEU A 155 13.07 -14.63 -9.61
CA LEU A 155 11.74 -14.58 -8.97
C LEU A 155 10.66 -14.22 -10.00
N TRP A 156 10.86 -13.15 -10.77
CA TRP A 156 9.89 -12.68 -11.77
C TRP A 156 9.80 -13.57 -13.02
N ALA A 157 10.85 -14.34 -13.32
CA ALA A 157 10.85 -15.31 -14.43
C ALA A 157 10.17 -16.63 -14.05
N SER A 158 9.83 -16.85 -12.78
CA SER A 158 9.18 -18.07 -12.33
C SER A 158 7.78 -18.21 -12.94
N ASP A 159 7.47 -19.41 -13.44
CA ASP A 159 6.16 -19.71 -14.01
C ASP A 159 5.29 -20.43 -12.98
N SER A 160 4.60 -19.65 -12.16
CA SER A 160 3.65 -20.20 -11.19
C SER A 160 2.34 -20.58 -11.85
N LYS A 161 1.76 -21.69 -11.39
CA LYS A 161 0.40 -22.13 -11.75
C LYS A 161 -0.69 -21.31 -11.06
N MET A 162 -0.33 -20.44 -10.11
CA MET A 162 -1.25 -19.62 -9.31
C MET A 162 -0.98 -18.15 -9.52
N LYS A 163 -1.22 -17.65 -10.73
CA LYS A 163 -1.09 -16.21 -11.00
C LYS A 163 -2.32 -15.47 -10.50
N CYS A 164 -2.11 -14.47 -9.65
CA CYS A 164 -3.11 -13.51 -9.22
C CYS A 164 -2.51 -12.10 -9.18
N ILE A 165 -3.35 -11.10 -8.92
CA ILE A 165 -2.83 -9.80 -8.51
C ILE A 165 -2.34 -9.93 -7.08
N VAL A 166 -1.09 -9.56 -6.85
CA VAL A 166 -0.44 -9.52 -5.53
C VAL A 166 -0.29 -8.08 -5.05
N HIS A 167 -0.13 -7.91 -3.76
CA HIS A 167 0.26 -6.64 -3.15
C HIS A 167 1.64 -6.19 -3.65
N GLY A 168 2.60 -7.12 -3.71
CA GLY A 168 3.96 -6.88 -4.21
C GLY A 168 4.92 -6.26 -3.18
N ASP A 169 4.38 -5.63 -2.13
CA ASP A 169 5.16 -5.17 -0.97
C ASP A 169 4.50 -5.52 0.37
N ALA A 170 4.11 -6.80 0.53
CA ALA A 170 3.40 -7.30 1.71
C ALA A 170 4.34 -7.49 2.93
N GLN A 171 5.09 -6.46 3.31
CA GLN A 171 5.87 -6.47 4.55
C GLN A 171 5.01 -6.07 5.75
N ILE A 172 5.46 -6.42 6.97
CA ILE A 172 4.73 -6.12 8.21
C ILE A 172 4.49 -4.61 8.40
N GLY A 173 5.41 -3.76 7.95
CA GLY A 173 5.27 -2.30 8.03
C GLY A 173 4.10 -1.75 7.20
N ASN A 174 3.60 -2.53 6.23
CA ASN A 174 2.47 -2.21 5.37
C ASN A 174 1.18 -2.92 5.82
N THR A 175 1.07 -3.23 7.10
CA THR A 175 -0.14 -3.83 7.68
C THR A 175 -0.83 -2.89 8.68
N PHE A 176 -2.11 -3.10 8.90
CA PHE A 176 -2.89 -2.45 9.95
C PHE A 176 -3.87 -3.45 10.56
N ILE A 177 -4.38 -3.12 11.74
CA ILE A 177 -5.53 -3.78 12.37
C ILE A 177 -6.69 -2.78 12.35
N SER A 178 -7.82 -3.16 11.75
CA SER A 178 -9.02 -2.32 11.73
C SER A 178 -9.58 -2.10 13.15
N PRO A 179 -10.45 -1.10 13.37
CA PRO A 179 -11.13 -0.94 14.65
C PRO A 179 -11.96 -2.17 15.09
N THR A 180 -12.35 -3.03 14.15
CA THR A 180 -13.04 -4.31 14.39
C THR A 180 -12.10 -5.49 14.66
N GLY A 181 -10.79 -5.28 14.62
CA GLY A 181 -9.77 -6.29 14.90
C GLY A 181 -9.29 -7.09 13.68
N GLU A 182 -9.72 -6.71 12.48
CA GLU A 182 -9.38 -7.43 11.24
C GLU A 182 -8.05 -6.90 10.68
N PRO A 183 -7.08 -7.77 10.36
CA PRO A 183 -5.85 -7.35 9.71
C PRO A 183 -6.09 -6.98 8.25
N GLY A 184 -5.33 -6.01 7.74
CA GLY A 184 -5.31 -5.67 6.32
C GLY A 184 -3.97 -5.10 5.87
N PHE A 185 -3.86 -4.87 4.56
CA PHE A 185 -2.69 -4.26 3.92
C PHE A 185 -2.97 -2.84 3.45
N LEU A 186 -1.96 -2.00 3.54
CA LEU A 186 -1.90 -0.63 3.04
C LEU A 186 -0.73 -0.49 2.06
N ASP A 187 -0.69 0.62 1.32
CA ASP A 187 0.36 0.91 0.34
C ASP A 187 0.43 -0.05 -0.87
N TRP A 188 -0.65 -0.08 -1.66
CA TRP A 188 -0.80 -0.95 -2.84
C TRP A 188 -0.04 -0.45 -4.09
N GLN A 189 1.03 0.32 -3.91
CA GLN A 189 1.70 1.06 -4.99
C GLN A 189 2.50 0.19 -5.97
N VAL A 190 2.82 -1.06 -5.61
CA VAL A 190 3.56 -2.00 -6.46
C VAL A 190 2.77 -3.27 -6.80
N ASN A 191 1.44 -3.19 -6.78
CA ASN A 191 0.60 -4.34 -7.12
C ASN A 191 0.82 -4.82 -8.57
N HIS A 192 0.93 -6.12 -8.79
CA HIS A 192 1.17 -6.68 -10.12
C HIS A 192 0.70 -8.12 -10.22
N ALA A 193 0.70 -8.70 -11.41
CA ALA A 193 0.42 -10.11 -11.59
C ALA A 193 1.66 -10.94 -11.23
N ALA A 194 1.54 -11.82 -10.23
CA ALA A 194 2.61 -12.72 -9.80
C ALA A 194 2.03 -14.02 -9.23
N SER A 195 2.91 -14.93 -8.79
CA SER A 195 2.51 -16.08 -7.97
C SER A 195 1.76 -15.62 -6.73
N ALA A 196 0.66 -16.28 -6.38
CA ALA A 196 -0.09 -16.04 -5.15
C ALA A 196 0.77 -16.20 -3.89
N LEU A 197 1.89 -16.93 -3.98
CA LEU A 197 2.82 -17.11 -2.88
C LEU A 197 3.85 -16.00 -2.76
N HIS A 198 3.93 -15.07 -3.72
CA HIS A 198 4.85 -13.94 -3.64
C HIS A 198 4.65 -13.16 -2.34
N ASP A 199 3.42 -12.73 -2.06
CA ASP A 199 3.11 -12.00 -0.82
C ASP A 199 3.27 -12.88 0.42
N VAL A 200 2.95 -14.17 0.33
CA VAL A 200 3.06 -15.11 1.46
C VAL A 200 4.52 -15.31 1.88
N ALA A 201 5.38 -15.61 0.90
CA ALA A 201 6.81 -15.81 1.12
C ALA A 201 7.48 -14.51 1.59
N TYR A 202 7.11 -13.36 1.00
CA TYR A 202 7.63 -12.07 1.42
C TYR A 202 7.19 -11.74 2.86
N PHE A 203 5.90 -11.88 3.18
CA PHE A 203 5.38 -11.60 4.52
C PHE A 203 6.02 -12.49 5.59
N ILE A 204 6.08 -13.81 5.38
CA ILE A 204 6.70 -14.75 6.32
C ILE A 204 8.21 -14.47 6.45
N GLY A 205 8.90 -14.26 5.32
CA GLY A 205 10.34 -14.00 5.29
C GLY A 205 10.73 -12.69 5.98
N GLY A 206 9.89 -11.66 5.88
CA GLY A 206 10.11 -10.36 6.50
C GLY A 206 9.68 -10.26 7.97
N SER A 207 8.78 -11.15 8.43
CA SER A 207 8.17 -11.05 9.77
C SER A 207 8.75 -12.02 10.81
N MET A 208 9.67 -12.90 10.41
CA MET A 208 10.17 -13.97 11.28
C MET A 208 11.69 -14.12 11.25
N LEU A 209 12.25 -14.60 12.36
CA LEU A 209 13.63 -15.07 12.37
C LEU A 209 13.77 -16.30 11.46
N ILE A 210 14.94 -16.47 10.86
CA ILE A 210 15.23 -17.59 9.94
C ILE A 210 14.92 -18.94 10.59
N GLN A 211 15.29 -19.10 11.86
CA GLN A 211 15.08 -20.35 12.61
C GLN A 211 13.59 -20.65 12.80
N ASP A 212 12.80 -19.65 13.20
CA ASP A 212 11.36 -19.80 13.39
C ASP A 212 10.65 -20.07 12.06
N ARG A 213 11.06 -19.39 10.98
CA ARG A 213 10.56 -19.69 9.64
C ARG A 213 10.81 -21.15 9.28
N HIS A 214 12.03 -21.64 9.43
CA HIS A 214 12.36 -23.04 9.08
C HIS A 214 11.57 -24.05 9.92
N ALA A 215 11.28 -23.73 11.18
CA ALA A 215 10.49 -24.58 12.05
C ALA A 215 8.99 -24.62 11.68
N HIS A 216 8.44 -23.52 11.12
CA HIS A 216 7.00 -23.33 10.96
C HIS A 216 6.49 -23.13 9.53
N GLU A 217 7.36 -23.01 8.52
CA GLU A 217 7.00 -22.66 7.13
C GLU A 217 5.91 -23.56 6.54
N LYS A 218 5.98 -24.87 6.76
CA LYS A 218 4.96 -25.81 6.27
C LYS A 218 3.59 -25.59 6.94
N ASP A 219 3.57 -25.35 8.24
CA ASP A 219 2.33 -25.13 8.99
C ASP A 219 1.70 -23.79 8.61
N LEU A 220 2.52 -22.76 8.40
CA LEU A 220 2.08 -21.45 7.92
C LEU A 220 1.50 -21.53 6.50
N LEU A 221 2.17 -22.21 5.58
CA LEU A 221 1.66 -22.46 4.24
C LEU A 221 0.36 -23.27 4.28
N GLN A 222 0.28 -24.29 5.13
CA GLN A 222 -0.94 -25.09 5.29
C GLN A 222 -2.10 -24.24 5.80
N SER A 223 -1.84 -23.31 6.73
CA SER A 223 -2.83 -22.35 7.21
C SER A 223 -3.32 -21.43 6.09
N TYR A 224 -2.39 -20.87 5.30
CA TYR A 224 -2.72 -20.05 4.13
C TYR A 224 -3.60 -20.79 3.12
N LEU A 225 -3.21 -22.01 2.72
CA LEU A 225 -3.99 -22.82 1.77
C LEU A 225 -5.38 -23.17 2.30
N SER A 226 -5.48 -23.41 3.61
CA SER A 226 -6.76 -23.67 4.27
C SER A 226 -7.67 -22.44 4.25
N ALA A 227 -7.12 -21.26 4.53
CA ALA A 227 -7.84 -19.98 4.45
C ALA A 227 -8.25 -19.66 3.01
N LEU A 228 -7.35 -19.82 2.04
CA LEU A 228 -7.62 -19.62 0.62
C LEU A 228 -8.79 -20.49 0.13
N LYS A 229 -8.79 -21.77 0.50
CA LYS A 229 -9.90 -22.67 0.18
C LYS A 229 -11.21 -22.22 0.86
N HIS A 230 -11.15 -21.82 2.12
CA HIS A 230 -12.33 -21.38 2.88
C HIS A 230 -12.99 -20.15 2.27
N THR A 231 -12.21 -19.23 1.69
CA THR A 231 -12.71 -18.02 1.04
C THR A 231 -13.13 -18.23 -0.43
N GLY A 232 -13.11 -19.47 -0.91
CA GLY A 232 -13.57 -19.85 -2.26
C GLY A 232 -12.46 -19.98 -3.30
N GLY A 233 -11.20 -19.92 -2.89
CA GLY A 233 -10.04 -20.19 -3.74
C GLY A 233 -9.87 -21.68 -4.09
N PRO A 234 -8.91 -22.00 -4.97
CA PRO A 234 -8.66 -23.37 -5.42
C PRO A 234 -8.21 -24.29 -4.27
N LYS A 235 -8.55 -25.58 -4.36
CA LYS A 235 -8.07 -26.60 -3.43
C LYS A 235 -6.67 -27.06 -3.86
N LEU A 236 -5.68 -26.78 -3.02
CA LEU A 236 -4.27 -27.06 -3.25
C LEU A 236 -3.65 -27.68 -2.00
N GLY A 237 -2.67 -28.55 -2.18
CA GLY A 237 -1.82 -29.09 -1.13
C GLY A 237 -0.46 -28.40 -1.10
N ILE A 238 0.30 -28.63 -0.03
CA ILE A 238 1.67 -28.09 0.13
C ILE A 238 2.54 -28.47 -1.07
N GLU A 239 2.45 -29.71 -1.55
CA GLU A 239 3.25 -30.20 -2.69
C GLU A 239 2.96 -29.45 -4.00
N ASP A 240 1.77 -28.85 -4.14
CA ASP A 240 1.42 -28.05 -5.31
C ASP A 240 2.11 -26.67 -5.31
N VAL A 241 2.56 -26.21 -4.14
CA VAL A 241 3.05 -24.84 -3.88
C VAL A 241 4.46 -24.77 -3.33
N TRP A 242 5.07 -25.91 -2.99
CA TRP A 242 6.30 -25.95 -2.23
C TRP A 242 7.46 -25.26 -2.94
N GLU A 243 7.67 -25.54 -4.22
CA GLU A 243 8.73 -24.89 -5.00
C GLU A 243 8.45 -23.39 -5.18
N ASP A 244 7.19 -23.01 -5.42
CA ASP A 244 6.79 -21.60 -5.54
C ASP A 244 6.95 -20.82 -4.23
N SER A 245 6.87 -21.50 -3.08
CA SER A 245 6.99 -20.87 -1.76
C SER A 245 8.44 -20.57 -1.35
N ARG A 246 9.40 -21.15 -2.07
CA ARG A 246 10.84 -21.07 -1.77
C ARG A 246 11.60 -20.13 -2.72
N GLN A 247 10.86 -19.37 -3.53
CA GLN A 247 11.42 -18.38 -4.46
C GLN A 247 12.13 -17.23 -3.74
#